data_AF-A0A2K8P5W4-F1
#
_entry.id   AF-A0A2K8P5W4-F1
#
_cell.length_a   1.000
_cell.length_b   1.000
_cell.length_c   1.000
_cell.angle_alpha   90.00
_cell.angle_beta   90.00
_cell.angle_gamma   90.00
#
_symmetry.space_group_name_H-M   'P 1'
#
loop_
_entity.id
_entity.type
_entity.pdbx_description
1 polymer ?
#
loop_
_entity_poly.entity_id
_entity_poly.type
_entity_poly.pdbx_seq_one_letter_code
_entity_poly.pdbx_strand_id
1 'polypeptide(L)'
;MSTPPKSRPGSRLQVRQVRTPPRSGTSSRLRARRVSRRTQQSQTTAVLILPVLLLTAFYLGLFGFEDLDEALTFVGRITGAGLIAASAISLLGSAAVMDHWFWKIFPYSGMVALVGTVAALLTNAMVLFEISNSDSLFYKTLFGLLTAGSAWTVFAVWRTLSKIPAPKRVATAVIASSVFAIANFGYQNLYQPSQHGARPAIKLTMGQPELNMDGKSFAVPVDITLENHSEVGFYIMGAEFHAMGQKVKVIEHDRLRQKWRDDAQKWKEYQERSPLSRREEHQDGQLLAAQPWMAPGGYIEASDSVAIRTLVRLPIDTQYDQVAFYATASLARKDRLGLDSVAFKSYSWKGGNVPQWVKRQKEFDSLIYVGRVHQNNSIDERTMDPRSVSIYWKFGTHGAEVSASITKKGDENREPREAEVRAVRDRYGLVDALTGPIQRSLWDIKSKSRQ
;
A
#
# COMPACT_ATOMS: atom_id res chain seq x y z
N MET A 1 2.04 68.12 58.80
CA MET A 1 2.89 67.10 59.44
C MET A 1 3.68 66.40 58.36
N SER A 2 4.99 66.20 58.37
CA SER A 2 6.13 66.74 59.10
C SER A 2 7.33 66.23 58.30
N THR A 3 8.12 67.13 57.73
CA THR A 3 9.54 66.93 57.41
C THR A 3 10.34 66.81 58.73
N PRO A 4 11.69 66.63 58.79
CA PRO A 4 12.71 66.08 57.87
C PRO A 4 13.69 65.11 58.63
N PRO A 5 15.05 65.23 58.59
CA PRO A 5 16.01 64.61 57.65
C PRO A 5 17.15 63.79 58.33
N LYS A 6 18.05 63.17 57.55
CA LYS A 6 19.48 63.18 57.90
C LYS A 6 20.43 62.95 56.73
N SER A 7 21.22 63.97 56.46
CA SER A 7 22.47 63.95 55.71
C SER A 7 23.63 63.49 56.61
N ARG A 8 24.68 62.88 56.04
CA ARG A 8 26.06 63.37 56.15
C ARG A 8 27.07 62.60 55.26
N PRO A 9 28.23 63.22 54.96
CA PRO A 9 29.13 62.91 53.85
C PRO A 9 30.36 62.10 54.28
N GLY A 10 31.10 61.55 53.31
CA GLY A 10 32.37 60.90 53.60
C GLY A 10 33.24 60.58 52.37
N SER A 11 34.28 61.39 52.22
CA SER A 11 35.65 60.99 51.80
C SER A 11 35.94 60.53 50.36
N ARG A 12 36.57 61.47 49.64
CA ARG A 12 37.61 61.29 48.63
C ARG A 12 38.53 60.10 48.92
N LEU A 13 38.74 59.27 47.91
CA LEU A 13 40.03 58.63 47.64
C LEU A 13 40.30 58.73 46.13
N GLN A 14 41.16 59.69 45.77
CA GLN A 14 41.81 59.72 44.47
C GLN A 14 42.74 58.51 44.37
N VAL A 15 42.32 57.47 43.64
CA VAL A 15 43.23 56.41 43.23
C VAL A 15 43.95 56.86 41.96
N ARG A 16 45.17 57.32 42.20
CA ARG A 16 46.33 57.46 41.30
C ARG A 16 46.20 56.58 40.04
N GLN A 17 45.98 57.22 38.90
CA GLN A 17 46.16 56.60 37.58
C GLN A 17 47.64 56.22 37.40
N VAL A 18 47.93 54.93 37.48
CA VAL A 18 49.17 54.36 36.97
C VAL A 18 49.03 54.26 35.45
N ARG A 19 49.65 55.20 34.73
CA ARG A 19 49.90 55.08 33.29
C ARG A 19 50.81 53.88 33.05
N THR A 20 50.21 52.75 32.68
CA THR A 20 50.95 51.66 32.04
C THR A 20 51.37 52.06 30.63
N PRO A 21 52.60 51.73 30.19
CA PRO A 21 53.11 52.07 28.88
C PRO A 21 52.31 51.40 27.75
N PRO A 22 52.27 51.99 26.54
CA PRO A 22 51.56 51.44 25.40
C PRO A 22 52.20 50.11 24.98
N ARG A 23 51.50 48.99 25.24
CA ARG A 23 51.86 47.69 24.69
C ARG A 23 51.71 47.75 23.17
N SER A 24 52.86 47.65 22.52
CA SER A 24 53.09 47.60 21.09
C SER A 24 52.18 46.61 20.35
N GLY A 25 51.53 47.11 19.28
CA GLY A 25 51.45 46.56 17.91
C GLY A 25 51.01 45.12 17.59
N THR A 26 51.09 44.14 18.49
CA THR A 26 50.92 42.71 18.13
C THR A 26 49.50 42.18 18.32
N SER A 27 48.65 42.91 19.05
CA SER A 27 47.25 42.53 19.33
C SER A 27 46.27 42.82 18.17
N SER A 28 46.54 43.85 17.35
CA SER A 28 45.62 44.26 16.26
C SER A 28 45.64 43.26 15.09
N ARG A 29 46.81 42.73 14.71
CA ARG A 29 46.95 41.72 13.66
C ARG A 29 46.28 40.38 14.03
N LEU A 30 46.32 39.99 15.31
CA LEU A 30 45.61 38.79 15.79
C LEU A 30 44.09 38.97 15.86
N ARG A 31 43.59 40.18 16.19
CA ARG A 31 42.15 40.51 16.10
C ARG A 31 41.66 40.54 14.66
N ALA A 32 42.39 41.17 13.74
CA ALA A 32 42.03 41.20 12.32
C ALA A 32 42.00 39.79 11.70
N ARG A 33 42.97 38.92 12.03
CA ARG A 33 42.96 37.50 11.62
C ARG A 33 41.78 36.71 12.20
N ARG A 34 41.38 36.98 13.45
CA ARG A 34 40.20 36.34 14.07
C ARG A 34 38.89 36.78 13.42
N VAL A 35 38.76 38.05 13.05
CA VAL A 35 37.55 38.56 12.37
C VAL A 35 37.42 37.95 10.97
N SER A 36 38.52 37.92 10.19
CA SER A 36 38.54 37.34 8.84
C SER A 36 38.26 35.83 8.82
N ARG A 37 38.82 35.05 9.75
CA ARG A 37 38.50 33.60 9.86
C ARG A 37 37.04 33.35 10.21
N ARG A 38 36.41 34.23 11.01
CA ARG A 38 35.03 34.07 11.47
C ARG A 38 33.99 34.41 10.40
N THR A 39 34.30 35.37 9.51
CA THR A 39 33.48 35.64 8.31
C THR A 39 33.63 34.54 7.27
N GLN A 40 34.84 34.04 7.03
CA GLN A 40 35.09 32.98 6.04
C GLN A 40 34.41 31.65 6.43
N GLN A 41 34.47 31.26 7.71
CA GLN A 41 33.81 30.05 8.22
C GLN A 41 32.27 30.13 8.20
N SER A 42 31.72 31.35 8.18
CA SER A 42 30.27 31.55 8.08
C SER A 42 29.75 31.32 6.66
N GLN A 43 30.50 31.74 5.63
CA GLN A 43 30.10 31.59 4.23
C GLN A 43 30.14 30.12 3.78
N THR A 44 31.15 29.35 4.21
CA THR A 44 31.23 27.92 3.89
C THR A 44 30.06 27.12 4.46
N THR A 45 29.54 27.51 5.63
CA THR A 45 28.39 26.85 6.26
C THR A 45 27.13 27.07 5.43
N ALA A 46 26.88 28.28 4.94
CA ALA A 46 25.73 28.57 4.08
C ALA A 46 25.79 27.79 2.75
N VAL A 47 26.98 27.71 2.14
CA VAL A 47 27.21 26.94 0.91
C VAL A 47 26.91 25.44 1.08
N LEU A 48 27.09 24.89 2.29
CA LEU A 48 26.72 23.49 2.58
C LEU A 48 25.23 23.31 2.92
N ILE A 49 24.58 24.32 3.51
CA ILE A 49 23.15 24.24 3.87
C ILE A 49 22.25 24.32 2.65
N LEU A 50 22.55 25.24 1.74
CA LEU A 50 21.74 25.49 0.54
C LEU A 50 21.48 24.23 -0.32
N PRO A 51 22.48 23.41 -0.70
CA PRO A 51 22.21 22.23 -1.52
C PRO A 51 21.31 21.21 -0.82
N VAL A 52 21.42 21.05 0.50
CA VAL A 52 20.54 20.14 1.26
C VAL A 52 19.09 20.61 1.17
N LEU A 53 18.83 21.90 1.41
CA LEU A 53 17.48 22.45 1.36
C LEU A 53 16.90 22.48 -0.05
N LEU A 54 17.71 22.83 -1.06
CA LEU A 54 17.27 22.86 -2.45
C LEU A 54 16.97 21.46 -3.00
N LEU A 55 17.81 20.47 -2.71
CA LEU A 55 17.54 19.08 -3.08
C LEU A 55 16.31 18.55 -2.35
N THR A 56 16.16 18.85 -1.05
CA THR A 56 14.96 18.49 -0.30
C THR A 56 13.71 19.11 -0.94
N ALA A 57 13.74 20.42 -1.23
CA ALA A 57 12.63 21.10 -1.88
C ALA A 57 12.29 20.50 -3.25
N PHE A 58 13.32 20.18 -4.04
CA PHE A 58 13.13 19.58 -5.37
C PHE A 58 12.41 18.23 -5.28
N TYR A 59 12.89 17.29 -4.47
CA TYR A 59 12.27 15.96 -4.38
C TYR A 59 10.89 15.98 -3.71
N LEU A 60 10.70 16.79 -2.65
CA LEU A 60 9.37 16.94 -2.04
C LEU A 60 8.38 17.59 -3.01
N GLY A 61 8.83 18.56 -3.82
CA GLY A 61 8.01 19.16 -4.86
C GLY A 61 7.64 18.14 -5.93
N LEU A 62 8.61 17.35 -6.41
CA LEU A 62 8.41 16.31 -7.42
C LEU A 62 7.35 15.28 -6.95
N PHE A 63 7.57 14.66 -5.79
CA PHE A 63 6.60 13.71 -5.22
C PHE A 63 5.25 14.37 -4.92
N GLY A 64 5.27 15.60 -4.40
CA GLY A 64 4.05 16.33 -4.06
C GLY A 64 3.17 16.65 -5.27
N PHE A 65 3.76 17.04 -6.40
CA PHE A 65 3.02 17.32 -7.63
C PHE A 65 2.41 16.05 -8.22
N GLU A 66 3.14 14.95 -8.23
CA GLU A 66 2.64 13.65 -8.72
C GLU A 66 1.53 13.11 -7.84
N ASP A 67 1.68 13.14 -6.51
CA ASP A 67 0.62 12.72 -5.59
C ASP A 67 -0.62 13.62 -5.66
N LEU A 68 -0.45 14.92 -5.95
CA LEU A 68 -1.60 15.81 -6.07
C LEU A 68 -2.48 15.48 -7.28
N ASP A 69 -1.87 15.08 -8.40
CA ASP A 69 -2.55 14.79 -9.67
C ASP A 69 -2.99 13.31 -9.77
N GLU A 70 -2.07 12.40 -9.47
CA GLU A 70 -2.18 10.97 -9.78
C GLU A 70 -2.58 10.09 -8.59
N ALA A 71 -2.60 10.60 -7.36
CA ALA A 71 -2.91 9.74 -6.21
C ALA A 71 -4.32 9.16 -6.28
N LEU A 72 -4.41 7.86 -5.97
CA LEU A 72 -5.62 7.06 -6.02
C LEU A 72 -6.69 7.49 -4.99
N THR A 73 -6.25 8.16 -3.91
CA THR A 73 -7.11 8.52 -2.79
C THR A 73 -7.05 10.01 -2.49
N PHE A 74 -8.13 10.53 -1.92
CA PHE A 74 -8.16 11.92 -1.42
C PHE A 74 -7.08 12.17 -0.36
N VAL A 75 -6.81 11.19 0.51
CA VAL A 75 -5.74 11.27 1.53
C VAL A 75 -4.36 11.34 0.86
N GLY A 76 -4.14 10.59 -0.22
CA GLY A 76 -2.92 10.69 -1.03
C GLY A 76 -2.72 12.10 -1.60
N ARG A 77 -3.78 12.70 -2.17
CA ARG A 77 -3.74 14.08 -2.68
C ARG A 77 -3.46 15.13 -1.61
N ILE A 78 -4.03 14.97 -0.41
CA ILE A 78 -3.71 15.83 0.75
C ILE A 78 -2.23 15.68 1.13
N THR A 79 -1.71 14.46 1.12
CA THR A 79 -0.29 14.19 1.40
C THR A 79 0.58 14.88 0.35
N GLY A 80 0.23 14.79 -0.93
CA GLY A 80 0.90 15.51 -2.01
C GLY A 80 0.90 17.02 -1.82
N ALA A 81 -0.24 17.62 -1.47
CA ALA A 81 -0.33 19.04 -1.13
C ALA A 81 0.57 19.41 0.07
N GLY A 82 0.65 18.54 1.08
CA GLY A 82 1.56 18.68 2.21
C GLY A 82 3.04 18.69 1.80
N LEU A 83 3.43 17.80 0.88
CA LEU A 83 4.79 17.75 0.34
C LEU A 83 5.14 19.01 -0.48
N ILE A 84 4.19 19.53 -1.28
CA ILE A 84 4.35 20.81 -2.00
C ILE A 84 4.53 21.97 -1.01
N ALA A 85 3.72 22.03 0.04
CA ALA A 85 3.84 23.04 1.08
C ALA A 85 5.20 22.97 1.79
N ALA A 86 5.67 21.76 2.12
CA ALA A 86 7.00 21.55 2.71
C ALA A 86 8.14 21.94 1.76
N SER A 87 7.98 21.69 0.46
CA SER A 87 8.90 22.17 -0.58
C SER A 87 8.98 23.70 -0.59
N ALA A 88 7.84 24.39 -0.60
CA ALA A 88 7.78 25.85 -0.56
C ALA A 88 8.44 26.42 0.72
N ILE A 89 8.18 25.81 1.89
CA ILE A 89 8.81 26.18 3.16
C ILE A 89 10.34 25.97 3.09
N SER A 90 10.82 24.91 2.44
CA SER A 90 12.25 24.64 2.26
C SER A 90 12.92 25.64 1.31
N LEU A 91 12.22 26.10 0.26
CA LEU A 91 12.68 27.18 -0.63
C LEU A 91 12.76 28.52 0.11
N LEU A 92 11.74 28.86 0.89
CA LEU A 92 11.76 30.05 1.75
C LEU A 92 12.88 29.98 2.79
N GLY A 93 13.10 28.81 3.38
CA GLY A 93 14.24 28.53 4.26
C GLY A 93 15.58 28.76 3.56
N SER A 94 15.72 28.31 2.31
CA SER A 94 16.92 28.52 1.50
C SER A 94 17.19 30.00 1.22
N ALA A 95 16.15 30.74 0.81
CA ALA A 95 16.23 32.19 0.62
C ALA A 95 16.60 32.91 1.92
N ALA A 96 16.04 32.48 3.05
CA ALA A 96 16.34 33.03 4.37
C ALA A 96 17.77 32.71 4.84
N VAL A 97 18.32 31.54 4.51
CA VAL A 97 19.75 31.22 4.74
C VAL A 97 20.63 32.14 3.91
N MET A 98 20.28 32.37 2.64
CA MET A 98 21.04 33.29 1.79
C MET A 98 21.01 34.71 2.35
N ASP A 99 19.83 35.20 2.75
CA ASP A 99 19.72 36.51 3.39
C ASP A 99 20.50 36.57 4.72
N HIS A 100 20.35 35.59 5.62
CA HIS A 100 20.97 35.62 6.94
C HIS A 100 22.51 35.69 6.89
N TRP A 101 23.12 34.98 5.92
CA TRP A 101 24.59 34.90 5.82
C TRP A 101 25.21 35.93 4.88
N PHE A 102 24.56 36.27 3.76
CA PHE A 102 25.16 37.13 2.73
C PHE A 102 24.61 38.56 2.74
N TRP A 103 23.29 38.74 2.76
CA TRP A 103 22.67 40.05 2.49
C TRP A 103 22.28 40.82 3.75
N LYS A 104 21.83 40.10 4.79
CA LYS A 104 21.37 40.62 6.10
C LYS A 104 20.31 41.71 5.96
N ILE A 105 19.43 41.60 4.98
CA ILE A 105 18.38 42.58 4.71
C ILE A 105 17.20 42.37 5.67
N PHE A 106 16.83 41.11 5.94
CA PHE A 106 15.65 40.78 6.72
C PHE A 106 16.00 40.39 8.17
N PRO A 107 15.48 41.11 9.19
CA PRO A 107 15.87 40.88 10.59
C PRO A 107 15.44 39.51 11.15
N TYR A 108 14.40 38.88 10.56
CA TYR A 108 13.90 37.57 10.99
C TYR A 108 14.40 36.41 10.13
N SER A 109 15.35 36.64 9.21
CA SER A 109 15.88 35.59 8.31
C SER A 109 16.43 34.38 9.05
N GLY A 110 17.05 34.57 10.22
CA GLY A 110 17.54 33.46 11.04
C GLY A 110 16.42 32.55 11.59
N MET A 111 15.26 33.11 11.95
CA MET A 111 14.12 32.30 12.40
C MET A 111 13.46 31.56 11.24
N VAL A 112 13.26 32.24 10.10
CA VAL A 112 12.69 31.61 8.90
C VAL A 112 13.58 30.48 8.40
N ALA A 113 14.91 30.68 8.40
CA ALA A 113 15.88 29.62 8.09
C ALA A 113 15.77 28.43 9.05
N LEU A 114 15.56 28.67 10.35
CA LEU A 114 15.38 27.58 11.32
C LEU A 114 14.10 26.80 11.06
N VAL A 115 12.98 27.49 10.82
CA VAL A 115 11.70 26.82 10.50
C VAL A 115 11.84 25.97 9.23
N GLY A 116 12.45 26.53 8.17
CA GLY A 116 12.69 25.80 6.93
C GLY A 116 13.57 24.56 7.09
N THR A 117 14.67 24.67 7.84
CA THR A 117 15.57 23.53 8.11
C THR A 117 14.91 22.45 8.97
N VAL A 118 14.08 22.82 9.96
CA VAL A 118 13.34 21.84 10.76
C VAL A 118 12.27 21.14 9.93
N ALA A 119 11.52 21.89 9.12
CA ALA A 119 10.52 21.31 8.22
C ALA A 119 11.18 20.28 7.28
N ALA A 120 12.29 20.67 6.63
CA ALA A 120 13.08 19.77 5.78
C ALA A 120 13.56 18.50 6.51
N LEU A 121 14.02 18.63 7.76
CA LEU A 121 14.43 17.48 8.57
C LEU A 121 13.26 16.53 8.83
N LEU A 122 12.11 17.06 9.26
CA LEU A 122 10.94 16.24 9.58
C LEU A 122 10.40 15.51 8.35
N THR A 123 10.31 16.20 7.21
CA THR A 123 9.85 15.58 5.96
C THR A 123 10.85 14.58 5.41
N ASN A 124 12.16 14.86 5.46
CA ASN A 124 13.17 13.91 5.04
C ASN A 124 13.16 12.65 5.92
N ALA A 125 12.98 12.80 7.24
CA ALA A 125 12.86 11.68 8.15
C ALA A 125 11.59 10.84 7.88
N MET A 126 10.46 11.49 7.61
CA MET A 126 9.21 10.80 7.24
C MET A 126 9.35 10.03 5.94
N VAL A 127 9.89 10.66 4.88
CA VAL A 127 10.14 9.99 3.59
C VAL A 127 11.14 8.85 3.77
N LEU A 128 12.20 9.03 4.57
CA LEU A 128 13.16 7.98 4.87
C LEU A 128 12.52 6.77 5.56
N PHE A 129 11.57 7.01 6.48
CA PHE A 129 10.80 5.96 7.13
C PHE A 129 9.92 5.23 6.12
N GLU A 130 9.21 5.95 5.25
CA GLU A 130 8.37 5.35 4.20
C GLU A 130 9.20 4.44 3.27
N ILE A 131 10.32 4.97 2.76
CA ILE A 131 11.18 4.22 1.84
C ILE A 131 12.04 3.17 2.55
N SER A 132 11.98 3.00 3.87
CA SER A 132 12.82 2.00 4.54
C SER A 132 12.55 0.59 4.01
N ASN A 133 11.29 0.34 3.65
CA ASN A 133 10.79 -0.90 3.05
C ASN A 133 10.82 -0.91 1.51
N SER A 134 11.37 0.13 0.90
CA SER A 134 11.49 0.27 -0.56
C SER A 134 12.58 -0.64 -1.15
N ASP A 135 12.58 -0.82 -2.47
CA ASP A 135 13.55 -1.63 -3.20
C ASP A 135 14.79 -0.83 -3.64
N SER A 136 14.69 0.50 -3.76
CA SER A 136 15.78 1.33 -4.27
C SER A 136 16.79 1.75 -3.20
N LEU A 137 18.01 1.22 -3.31
CA LEU A 137 19.15 1.62 -2.46
C LEU A 137 19.58 3.07 -2.71
N PHE A 138 19.39 3.58 -3.92
CA PHE A 138 19.70 4.97 -4.28
C PHE A 138 18.88 5.95 -3.44
N TYR A 139 17.55 5.79 -3.42
CA TYR A 139 16.68 6.69 -2.66
C TYR A 139 16.90 6.56 -1.15
N LYS A 140 17.10 5.35 -0.62
CA LYS A 140 17.46 5.14 0.79
C LYS A 140 18.72 5.91 1.18
N THR A 141 19.76 5.83 0.35
CA THR A 141 21.02 6.54 0.60
C THR A 141 20.83 8.05 0.49
N LEU A 142 20.14 8.51 -0.56
CA LEU A 142 19.86 9.93 -0.79
C LEU A 142 19.09 10.55 0.37
N PHE A 143 17.95 9.99 0.76
CA PHE A 143 17.16 10.51 1.88
C PHE A 143 17.84 10.29 3.24
N GLY A 144 18.68 9.26 3.39
CA GLY A 144 19.56 9.13 4.54
C GLY A 144 20.54 10.31 4.66
N LEU A 145 21.21 10.66 3.56
CA LEU A 145 22.12 11.82 3.49
C LEU A 145 21.39 13.14 3.66
N LEU A 146 20.21 13.32 3.05
CA LEU A 146 19.39 14.53 3.20
C LEU A 146 18.88 14.68 4.64
N THR A 147 18.49 13.59 5.30
CA THR A 147 18.07 13.60 6.71
C THR A 147 19.24 13.98 7.62
N ALA A 148 20.40 13.33 7.47
CA ALA A 148 21.59 13.65 8.25
C ALA A 148 22.08 15.09 7.99
N GLY A 149 22.08 15.50 6.72
CA GLY A 149 22.39 16.86 6.30
C GLY A 149 21.44 17.88 6.92
N SER A 150 20.14 17.60 6.93
CA SER A 150 19.12 18.47 7.52
C SER A 150 19.26 18.56 9.04
N ALA A 151 19.61 17.47 9.72
CA ALA A 151 19.89 17.49 11.15
C ALA A 151 21.08 18.39 11.47
N TRP A 152 22.14 18.31 10.65
CA TRP A 152 23.29 19.20 10.75
C TRP A 152 22.93 20.66 10.44
N THR A 153 22.11 20.93 9.43
CA THR A 153 21.71 22.29 9.07
C THR A 153 20.89 22.96 10.18
N VAL A 154 19.93 22.23 10.77
CA VAL A 154 19.18 22.66 11.95
C VAL A 154 20.12 23.01 13.09
N PHE A 155 21.09 22.13 13.40
CA PHE A 155 22.08 22.39 14.45
C PHE A 155 22.94 23.63 14.16
N ALA A 156 23.39 23.81 12.91
CA ALA A 156 24.20 24.94 12.50
C ALA A 156 23.44 26.28 12.61
N VAL A 157 22.20 26.33 12.12
CA VAL A 157 21.32 27.52 12.21
C VAL A 157 20.93 27.81 13.66
N TRP A 158 20.59 26.79 14.44
CA TRP A 158 20.31 26.93 15.87
C TRP A 158 21.49 27.55 16.63
N ARG A 159 22.73 27.16 16.29
CA ARG A 159 23.92 27.69 16.94
C ARG A 159 24.13 29.18 16.64
N THR A 160 23.80 29.65 15.43
CA THR A 160 23.95 31.07 15.07
C THR A 160 22.90 31.98 15.71
N LEU A 161 21.73 31.45 16.05
CA LEU A 161 20.64 32.17 16.75
C LEU A 161 20.96 32.58 18.19
N SER A 162 22.05 32.09 18.80
CA SER A 162 22.42 32.39 20.19
C SER A 162 22.80 33.86 20.48
N LYS A 163 22.79 34.75 19.48
CA LYS A 163 23.05 36.19 19.64
C LYS A 163 21.79 37.04 19.84
N ILE A 164 20.61 36.46 19.75
CA ILE A 164 19.33 37.17 19.89
C ILE A 164 18.71 36.70 21.24
N PRO A 165 18.35 37.59 22.18
CA PRO A 165 18.08 37.23 23.57
C PRO A 165 16.72 36.57 23.87
N ALA A 166 15.71 36.64 22.98
CA ALA A 166 14.36 36.09 23.20
C ALA A 166 13.83 34.93 22.30
N PRO A 167 14.53 34.41 21.25
CA PRO A 167 13.93 33.53 20.24
C PRO A 167 13.89 32.05 20.61
N LYS A 168 14.68 31.59 21.59
CA LYS A 168 14.86 30.14 21.82
C LYS A 168 13.58 29.45 22.30
N ARG A 169 12.82 30.09 23.19
CA ARG A 169 11.58 29.52 23.74
C ARG A 169 10.47 29.44 22.69
N VAL A 170 10.34 30.48 21.87
CA VAL A 170 9.35 30.54 20.79
C VAL A 170 9.69 29.51 19.71
N ALA A 171 10.96 29.41 19.31
CA ALA A 171 11.40 28.40 18.36
C ALA A 171 11.15 26.98 18.88
N THR A 172 11.48 26.67 20.14
CA THR A 172 11.18 25.36 20.74
C THR A 172 9.69 25.06 20.76
N ALA A 173 8.85 26.04 21.12
CA ALA A 173 7.40 25.86 21.15
C ALA A 173 6.85 25.56 19.75
N VAL A 174 7.23 26.35 18.72
CA VAL A 174 6.79 26.13 17.33
C VAL A 174 7.23 24.76 16.82
N ILE A 175 8.48 24.38 17.05
CA ILE A 175 9.02 23.08 16.63
C ILE A 175 8.25 21.94 17.32
N ALA A 176 8.07 22.03 18.64
CA ALA A 176 7.35 21.00 19.40
C ALA A 176 5.89 20.86 18.90
N SER A 177 5.18 21.98 18.73
CA SER A 177 3.80 21.99 18.23
C SER A 177 3.69 21.38 16.82
N SER A 178 4.60 21.73 15.92
CA SER A 178 4.61 21.16 14.56
C SER A 178 4.88 19.66 14.58
N VAL A 179 5.81 19.18 15.41
CA VAL A 179 6.07 17.74 15.56
C VAL A 179 4.83 17.01 16.09
N PHE A 180 4.17 17.55 17.11
CA PHE A 180 2.94 16.95 17.65
C PHE A 180 1.79 16.96 16.62
N ALA A 181 1.63 18.04 15.87
CA ALA A 181 0.60 18.12 14.82
C ALA A 181 0.85 17.10 13.71
N ILE A 182 2.10 16.97 13.23
CA ILE A 182 2.50 15.99 12.21
C ILE A 182 2.32 14.57 12.74
N ALA A 183 2.73 14.30 13.98
CA ALA A 183 2.56 12.98 14.59
C ALA A 183 1.08 12.60 14.76
N ASN A 184 0.23 13.54 15.17
CA ASN A 184 -1.20 13.30 15.33
C ASN A 184 -1.90 13.09 13.98
N PHE A 185 -1.57 13.91 12.98
CA PHE A 185 -2.09 13.77 11.62
C PHE A 185 -1.62 12.46 10.98
N GLY A 186 -0.34 12.12 11.13
CA GLY A 186 0.23 10.86 10.68
C GLY A 186 -0.44 9.67 11.35
N TYR A 187 -0.65 9.71 12.68
CA TYR A 187 -1.30 8.63 13.41
C TYR A 187 -2.73 8.36 12.93
N GLN A 188 -3.53 9.42 12.76
CA GLN A 188 -4.92 9.29 12.31
C GLN A 188 -5.03 8.78 10.87
N ASN A 189 -4.16 9.24 9.97
CA ASN A 189 -4.21 8.81 8.56
C ASN A 189 -3.51 7.47 8.29
N LEU A 190 -2.44 7.14 9.01
CA LEU A 190 -1.65 5.94 8.78
C LEU A 190 -2.25 4.69 9.46
N TYR A 191 -2.91 4.85 10.63
CA TYR A 191 -3.32 3.70 11.45
C TYR A 191 -4.80 3.33 11.34
N GLN A 192 -5.70 4.30 11.08
CA GLN A 192 -7.15 4.06 11.14
C GLN A 192 -7.88 3.53 9.87
N PRO A 193 -7.36 3.54 8.63
CA PRO A 193 -8.17 3.05 7.49
C PRO A 193 -8.20 1.51 7.33
N SER A 194 -7.48 0.75 8.16
CA SER A 194 -6.98 -0.56 7.75
C SER A 194 -7.65 -1.80 8.36
N GLN A 195 -8.50 -1.68 9.38
CA GLN A 195 -8.88 -2.89 10.14
C GLN A 195 -10.31 -3.40 9.99
N HIS A 196 -11.30 -2.61 9.54
CA HIS A 196 -12.72 -3.01 9.69
C HIS A 196 -13.61 -2.81 8.46
N GLY A 197 -13.09 -2.96 7.24
CA GLY A 197 -13.93 -3.03 6.05
C GLY A 197 -14.54 -4.43 5.90
N ALA A 198 -15.88 -4.51 5.81
CA ALA A 198 -16.57 -5.75 5.40
C ALA A 198 -15.95 -6.28 4.09
N ARG A 199 -15.75 -7.60 3.99
CA ARG A 199 -15.13 -8.18 2.79
C ARG A 199 -16.18 -8.34 1.70
N PRO A 200 -15.81 -8.17 0.41
CA PRO A 200 -16.68 -8.52 -0.70
C PRO A 200 -17.20 -9.95 -0.54
N ALA A 201 -18.49 -10.14 -0.76
CA ALA A 201 -19.16 -11.42 -0.63
C ALA A 201 -19.74 -11.83 -1.97
N ILE A 202 -19.62 -13.11 -2.30
CA ILE A 202 -20.32 -13.69 -3.45
C ILE A 202 -21.60 -14.35 -2.90
N LYS A 203 -22.69 -14.22 -3.64
CA LYS A 203 -23.92 -14.97 -3.44
C LYS A 203 -24.20 -15.76 -4.71
N LEU A 204 -24.55 -17.03 -4.53
CA LEU A 204 -24.97 -17.91 -5.60
C LEU A 204 -26.42 -18.33 -5.35
N THR A 205 -27.28 -18.13 -6.33
CA THR A 205 -28.68 -18.56 -6.29
C THR A 205 -28.99 -19.39 -7.52
N MET A 206 -29.64 -20.53 -7.33
CA MET A 206 -30.08 -21.38 -8.44
C MET A 206 -31.54 -21.07 -8.77
N GLY A 207 -31.83 -20.85 -10.04
CA GLY A 207 -33.20 -20.78 -10.52
C GLY A 207 -33.79 -22.18 -10.76
N GLN A 208 -35.05 -22.20 -11.20
CA GLN A 208 -35.71 -23.46 -11.55
C GLN A 208 -35.09 -24.04 -12.82
N PRO A 209 -34.81 -25.35 -12.87
CA PRO A 209 -34.36 -26.00 -14.09
C PRO A 209 -35.43 -25.93 -15.18
N GLU A 210 -35.03 -25.55 -16.38
CA GLU A 210 -35.91 -25.43 -17.54
C GLU A 210 -35.57 -26.50 -18.57
N LEU A 211 -36.58 -27.26 -19.01
CA LEU A 211 -36.42 -28.22 -20.10
C LEU A 211 -36.29 -27.46 -21.42
N ASN A 212 -35.32 -27.82 -22.25
CA ASN A 212 -35.22 -27.24 -23.58
C ASN A 212 -36.40 -27.69 -24.46
N MET A 213 -36.69 -26.92 -25.52
CA MET A 213 -37.83 -27.19 -26.41
C MET A 213 -37.78 -28.59 -27.06
N ASP A 214 -36.59 -29.15 -27.24
CA ASP A 214 -36.39 -30.50 -27.80
C ASP A 214 -36.63 -31.64 -26.79
N GLY A 215 -36.77 -31.32 -25.49
CA GLY A 215 -36.89 -32.29 -24.40
C GLY A 215 -35.64 -33.15 -24.16
N LYS A 216 -34.53 -32.87 -24.84
CA LYS A 216 -33.29 -33.68 -24.77
C LYS A 216 -32.28 -33.14 -23.77
N SER A 217 -32.43 -31.88 -23.38
CA SER A 217 -31.55 -31.21 -22.43
C SER A 217 -32.35 -30.33 -21.48
N PHE A 218 -31.74 -29.99 -20.36
CA PHE A 218 -32.25 -28.99 -19.43
C PHE A 218 -31.16 -27.98 -19.12
N ALA A 219 -31.56 -26.76 -18.79
CA ALA A 219 -30.68 -25.69 -18.34
C ALA A 219 -30.96 -25.38 -16.87
N VAL A 220 -29.90 -25.26 -16.08
CA VAL A 220 -29.96 -24.76 -14.70
C VAL A 220 -29.45 -23.32 -14.72
N PRO A 221 -30.32 -22.31 -14.57
CA PRO A 221 -29.89 -20.94 -14.40
C PRO A 221 -29.26 -20.74 -13.02
N VAL A 222 -28.12 -20.07 -13.00
CA VAL A 222 -27.38 -19.72 -11.78
C VAL A 222 -27.11 -18.21 -11.78
N ASP A 223 -27.62 -17.54 -10.76
CA ASP A 223 -27.40 -16.12 -10.51
C ASP A 223 -26.22 -15.95 -9.55
N ILE A 224 -25.18 -15.25 -10.00
CA ILE A 224 -23.97 -14.93 -9.25
C ILE A 224 -24.02 -13.45 -8.92
N THR A 225 -23.99 -13.09 -7.64
CA THR A 225 -23.96 -11.68 -7.20
C THR A 225 -22.69 -11.42 -6.40
N LEU A 226 -21.91 -10.43 -6.80
CA LEU A 226 -20.81 -9.89 -6.01
C LEU A 226 -21.31 -8.64 -5.27
N GLU A 227 -21.21 -8.63 -3.95
CA GLU A 227 -21.58 -7.49 -3.11
C GLU A 227 -20.34 -6.94 -2.41
N ASN A 228 -20.08 -5.65 -2.55
CA ASN A 228 -19.02 -4.97 -1.84
C ASN A 228 -19.61 -4.10 -0.71
N HIS A 229 -19.67 -4.64 0.50
CA HIS A 229 -20.17 -3.92 1.68
C HIS A 229 -19.14 -2.97 2.32
N SER A 230 -18.02 -2.71 1.65
CA SER A 230 -16.95 -1.87 2.19
C SER A 230 -17.03 -0.42 1.71
N GLU A 231 -16.24 0.44 2.36
CA GLU A 231 -16.06 1.86 1.98
C GLU A 231 -15.05 2.06 0.83
N VAL A 232 -14.46 0.98 0.30
CA VAL A 232 -13.43 1.04 -0.74
C VAL A 232 -13.81 0.19 -1.94
N GLY A 233 -13.42 0.61 -3.15
CA GLY A 233 -13.58 -0.18 -4.35
C GLY A 233 -12.56 -1.33 -4.43
N PHE A 234 -12.88 -2.35 -5.22
CA PHE A 234 -11.98 -3.47 -5.50
C PHE A 234 -11.80 -3.69 -7.00
N TYR A 235 -10.55 -3.84 -7.43
CA TYR A 235 -10.22 -4.43 -8.73
C TYR A 235 -10.47 -5.93 -8.70
N ILE A 236 -11.01 -6.44 -9.80
CA ILE A 236 -11.23 -7.86 -10.05
C ILE A 236 -9.97 -8.39 -10.71
N MET A 237 -9.13 -9.07 -9.94
CA MET A 237 -7.95 -9.73 -10.48
C MET A 237 -8.38 -10.91 -11.34
N GLY A 238 -9.39 -11.64 -10.91
CA GLY A 238 -10.13 -12.54 -11.78
C GLY A 238 -11.28 -13.19 -11.04
N ALA A 239 -12.26 -13.66 -11.80
CA ALA A 239 -13.47 -14.25 -11.27
C ALA A 239 -13.79 -15.50 -12.06
N GLU A 240 -14.09 -16.59 -11.38
CA GLU A 240 -14.26 -17.91 -11.96
C GLU A 240 -15.55 -18.54 -11.43
N PHE A 241 -16.28 -19.19 -12.33
CA PHE A 241 -17.50 -19.95 -12.05
C PHE A 241 -17.33 -21.33 -12.67
N HIS A 242 -17.65 -22.36 -11.89
CA HIS A 242 -17.70 -23.72 -12.41
C HIS A 242 -18.86 -24.52 -11.84
N ALA A 243 -19.25 -25.51 -12.62
CA ALA A 243 -20.25 -26.50 -12.28
C ALA A 243 -19.65 -27.90 -12.36
N MET A 244 -19.95 -28.71 -11.35
CA MET A 244 -19.36 -30.02 -11.14
C MET A 244 -20.47 -31.06 -11.05
N GLY A 245 -20.35 -32.12 -11.86
CA GLY A 245 -21.29 -33.22 -11.88
C GLY A 245 -20.84 -34.27 -10.88
N GLN A 246 -21.72 -34.60 -9.94
CA GLN A 246 -21.42 -35.58 -8.89
C GLN A 246 -22.32 -36.81 -9.06
N LYS A 247 -21.69 -37.98 -8.98
CA LYS A 247 -22.38 -39.27 -8.87
C LYS A 247 -22.48 -39.63 -7.40
N VAL A 248 -23.69 -39.92 -6.95
CA VAL A 248 -23.98 -40.21 -5.56
C VAL A 248 -24.65 -41.58 -5.49
N LYS A 249 -23.86 -42.58 -5.10
CA LYS A 249 -24.39 -43.92 -4.90
C LYS A 249 -24.98 -44.02 -3.50
N VAL A 250 -26.30 -44.16 -3.42
CA VAL A 250 -26.98 -44.48 -2.16
C VAL A 250 -26.78 -45.98 -1.87
N ILE A 251 -26.26 -46.27 -0.69
CA ILE A 251 -26.02 -47.63 -0.19
C ILE A 251 -27.12 -47.94 0.83
N GLU A 252 -27.78 -49.09 0.64
CA GLU A 252 -28.89 -49.53 1.51
C GLU A 252 -28.46 -49.75 2.97
N HIS A 253 -27.20 -50.11 3.17
CA HIS A 253 -26.63 -50.44 4.47
C HIS A 253 -25.58 -49.41 4.87
N ASP A 254 -25.43 -49.18 6.17
CA ASP A 254 -24.42 -48.29 6.71
C ASP A 254 -23.01 -48.73 6.27
N ARG A 255 -22.23 -47.79 5.74
CA ARG A 255 -20.84 -48.02 5.35
C ARG A 255 -19.99 -48.38 6.57
N LEU A 256 -19.06 -49.31 6.38
CA LEU A 256 -18.12 -49.72 7.43
C LEU A 256 -17.30 -48.52 7.94
N ARG A 257 -17.08 -48.48 9.26
CA ARG A 257 -16.28 -47.44 9.93
C ARG A 257 -14.90 -47.22 9.30
N GLN A 258 -14.29 -48.27 8.77
CA GLN A 258 -12.98 -48.17 8.13
C GLN A 258 -13.03 -47.32 6.86
N LYS A 259 -14.01 -47.55 5.97
CA LYS A 259 -14.21 -46.73 4.76
C LYS A 259 -14.39 -45.25 5.08
N TRP A 260 -15.13 -44.95 6.15
CA TRP A 260 -15.30 -43.57 6.63
C TRP A 260 -13.98 -42.91 7.07
N ARG A 261 -13.09 -43.66 7.71
CA ARG A 261 -11.75 -43.15 8.08
C ARG A 261 -10.89 -42.96 6.84
N ASP A 262 -10.97 -43.89 5.89
CA ASP A 262 -10.24 -43.82 4.63
C ASP A 262 -10.70 -42.59 3.83
N ASP A 263 -12.01 -42.35 3.73
CA ASP A 263 -12.57 -41.16 3.10
C ASP A 263 -12.13 -39.88 3.83
N ALA A 264 -12.17 -39.87 5.17
CA ALA A 264 -11.71 -38.74 5.97
C ALA A 264 -10.21 -38.46 5.82
N GLN A 265 -9.38 -39.49 5.58
CA GLN A 265 -7.96 -39.34 5.29
C GLN A 265 -7.72 -38.74 3.91
N LYS A 266 -8.44 -39.23 2.89
CA LYS A 266 -8.41 -38.69 1.52
C LYS A 266 -9.00 -37.28 1.42
N TRP A 267 -9.76 -36.85 2.42
CA TRP A 267 -10.40 -35.54 2.45
C TRP A 267 -9.43 -34.34 2.31
N LYS A 268 -8.13 -34.56 2.59
CA LYS A 268 -7.07 -33.57 2.37
C LYS A 268 -6.58 -33.49 0.93
N GLU A 269 -6.81 -34.53 0.13
CA GLU A 269 -6.31 -34.67 -1.23
C GLU A 269 -7.29 -34.07 -2.25
N TYR A 270 -8.57 -34.01 -1.90
CA TYR A 270 -9.62 -33.47 -2.77
C TYR A 270 -9.79 -31.96 -2.63
N GLN A 271 -9.93 -31.27 -3.78
CA GLN A 271 -10.34 -29.86 -3.81
C GLN A 271 -11.77 -29.69 -3.30
N GLU A 272 -12.67 -30.63 -3.64
CA GLU A 272 -14.04 -30.66 -3.16
C GLU A 272 -14.21 -31.56 -1.95
N ARG A 273 -14.81 -31.01 -0.89
CA ARG A 273 -15.07 -31.72 0.34
C ARG A 273 -16.52 -32.19 0.38
N SER A 274 -16.78 -33.39 -0.14
CA SER A 274 -18.06 -34.06 0.05
C SER A 274 -18.31 -34.34 1.54
N PRO A 275 -19.57 -34.32 2.01
CA PRO A 275 -19.88 -34.67 3.38
C PRO A 275 -19.52 -36.14 3.66
N LEU A 276 -19.02 -36.43 4.86
CA LEU A 276 -18.87 -37.81 5.32
C LEU A 276 -20.26 -38.39 5.58
N SER A 277 -20.76 -39.19 4.63
CA SER A 277 -22.09 -39.79 4.67
C SER A 277 -22.02 -41.31 4.88
N ARG A 278 -22.89 -41.84 5.75
CA ARG A 278 -22.94 -43.27 6.09
C ARG A 278 -23.64 -44.07 5.01
N ARG A 279 -24.44 -43.41 4.19
CA ARG A 279 -25.32 -44.02 3.20
C ARG A 279 -25.07 -43.51 1.80
N GLU A 280 -24.20 -42.53 1.63
CA GLU A 280 -23.83 -42.02 0.31
C GLU A 280 -22.34 -42.22 0.10
N GLU A 281 -22.02 -42.68 -1.11
CA GLU A 281 -20.67 -42.73 -1.63
C GLU A 281 -20.58 -41.72 -2.78
N HIS A 282 -19.85 -40.63 -2.52
CA HIS A 282 -19.62 -39.56 -3.48
C HIS A 282 -18.39 -39.93 -4.32
N GLN A 283 -18.55 -39.92 -5.64
CA GLN A 283 -17.40 -39.97 -6.55
C GLN A 283 -16.82 -38.57 -6.75
N ASP A 284 -15.58 -38.51 -7.21
CA ASP A 284 -14.92 -37.26 -7.57
C ASP A 284 -15.77 -36.52 -8.60
N GLY A 285 -16.03 -35.23 -8.32
CA GLY A 285 -16.81 -34.38 -9.20
C GLY A 285 -16.13 -34.24 -10.56
N GLN A 286 -16.90 -34.26 -11.63
CA GLN A 286 -16.41 -34.02 -12.99
C GLN A 286 -16.78 -32.62 -13.44
N LEU A 287 -15.81 -31.88 -13.98
CA LEU A 287 -16.06 -30.54 -14.49
C LEU A 287 -17.07 -30.58 -15.66
N LEU A 288 -18.21 -29.92 -15.49
CA LEU A 288 -19.27 -29.81 -16.49
C LEU A 288 -19.13 -28.53 -17.29
N ALA A 289 -18.84 -27.43 -16.60
CA ALA A 289 -18.68 -26.11 -17.17
C ALA A 289 -17.73 -25.30 -16.29
N ALA A 290 -16.88 -24.49 -16.91
CA ALA A 290 -16.11 -23.46 -16.25
C ALA A 290 -16.04 -22.23 -17.17
N GLN A 291 -16.18 -21.04 -16.60
CA GLN A 291 -15.98 -19.79 -17.32
C GLN A 291 -15.57 -18.65 -16.39
N PRO A 292 -14.88 -17.63 -16.89
CA PRO A 292 -14.81 -16.37 -16.18
C PRO A 292 -16.21 -15.72 -16.16
N TRP A 293 -16.67 -15.28 -15.00
CA TRP A 293 -17.94 -14.54 -14.89
C TRP A 293 -17.75 -13.03 -14.73
N MET A 294 -16.52 -12.55 -14.51
CA MET A 294 -16.17 -11.14 -14.66
C MET A 294 -14.81 -10.99 -15.35
N ALA A 295 -14.63 -9.90 -16.08
CA ALA A 295 -13.38 -9.62 -16.78
C ALA A 295 -12.27 -9.21 -15.78
N PRO A 296 -11.05 -9.77 -15.91
CA PRO A 296 -9.89 -9.28 -15.20
C PRO A 296 -9.63 -7.79 -15.47
N GLY A 297 -9.26 -7.03 -14.44
CA GLY A 297 -9.04 -5.59 -14.51
C GLY A 297 -10.31 -4.74 -14.38
N GLY A 298 -11.50 -5.35 -14.41
CA GLY A 298 -12.73 -4.67 -13.99
C GLY A 298 -12.69 -4.27 -12.52
N TYR A 299 -13.67 -3.51 -12.05
CA TYR A 299 -13.76 -3.13 -10.64
C TYR A 299 -15.22 -3.10 -10.16
N ILE A 300 -15.39 -3.21 -8.85
CA ILE A 300 -16.64 -2.96 -8.13
C ILE A 300 -16.41 -1.79 -7.17
N GLU A 301 -17.30 -0.80 -7.18
CA GLU A 301 -17.16 0.38 -6.32
C GLU A 301 -17.59 0.08 -4.87
N ALA A 302 -17.27 0.99 -3.96
CA ALA A 302 -17.70 0.92 -2.57
C ALA A 302 -19.23 0.84 -2.46
N SER A 303 -19.74 -0.03 -1.58
CA SER A 303 -21.19 -0.23 -1.37
C SER A 303 -22.00 -0.63 -2.61
N ASP A 304 -21.34 -1.18 -3.63
CA ASP A 304 -21.98 -1.59 -4.89
C ASP A 304 -22.23 -3.11 -4.96
N SER A 305 -23.07 -3.52 -5.91
CA SER A 305 -23.37 -4.92 -6.19
C SER A 305 -23.48 -5.19 -7.69
N VAL A 306 -22.90 -6.29 -8.16
CA VAL A 306 -22.99 -6.72 -9.56
C VAL A 306 -23.57 -8.12 -9.62
N ALA A 307 -24.62 -8.31 -10.41
CA ALA A 307 -25.27 -9.61 -10.61
C ALA A 307 -25.14 -10.07 -12.07
N ILE A 308 -24.80 -11.35 -12.25
CA ILE A 308 -24.64 -11.99 -13.55
C ILE A 308 -25.34 -13.34 -13.52
N ARG A 309 -26.06 -13.66 -14.60
CA ARG A 309 -26.71 -14.95 -14.80
C ARG A 309 -25.89 -15.82 -15.73
N THR A 310 -25.64 -17.06 -15.34
CA THR A 310 -25.08 -18.12 -16.18
C THR A 310 -26.05 -19.27 -16.34
N LEU A 311 -25.91 -20.06 -17.41
CA LEU A 311 -26.75 -21.21 -17.71
C LEU A 311 -25.87 -22.45 -17.85
N VAL A 312 -26.13 -23.46 -17.02
CA VAL A 312 -25.46 -24.77 -17.13
C VAL A 312 -26.40 -25.75 -17.80
N ARG A 313 -26.02 -26.22 -18.99
CA ARG A 313 -26.82 -27.13 -19.80
C ARG A 313 -26.32 -28.56 -19.66
N LEU A 314 -27.25 -29.48 -19.42
CA LEU A 314 -26.96 -30.90 -19.32
C LEU A 314 -27.98 -31.70 -20.13
N PRO A 315 -27.56 -32.84 -20.72
CA PRO A 315 -28.49 -33.73 -21.37
C PRO A 315 -29.36 -34.45 -20.33
N ILE A 316 -30.59 -34.80 -20.69
CA ILE A 316 -31.56 -35.40 -19.76
C ILE A 316 -31.13 -36.79 -19.26
N ASP A 317 -30.38 -37.51 -20.09
CA ASP A 317 -29.80 -38.83 -19.82
C ASP A 317 -28.43 -38.76 -19.10
N THR A 318 -28.09 -37.60 -18.53
CA THR A 318 -26.82 -37.41 -17.84
C THR A 318 -26.61 -38.42 -16.70
N GLN A 319 -25.37 -38.92 -16.60
CA GLN A 319 -24.96 -39.90 -15.60
C GLN A 319 -24.84 -39.36 -14.17
N TYR A 320 -24.94 -38.03 -13.98
CA TYR A 320 -24.78 -37.40 -12.68
C TYR A 320 -26.09 -37.38 -11.89
N ASP A 321 -26.00 -37.50 -10.57
CA ASP A 321 -27.15 -37.45 -9.67
C ASP A 321 -27.36 -36.04 -9.11
N GLN A 322 -26.26 -35.28 -9.01
CA GLN A 322 -26.24 -33.92 -8.47
C GLN A 322 -25.32 -33.03 -9.32
N VAL A 323 -25.59 -31.73 -9.26
CA VAL A 323 -24.70 -30.69 -9.76
C VAL A 323 -24.33 -29.77 -8.61
N ALA A 324 -23.05 -29.46 -8.46
CA ALA A 324 -22.52 -28.50 -7.51
C ALA A 324 -22.03 -27.26 -8.26
N PHE A 325 -22.36 -26.07 -7.75
CA PHE A 325 -21.94 -24.80 -8.32
C PHE A 325 -20.99 -24.07 -7.39
N TYR A 326 -19.99 -23.43 -7.99
CA TYR A 326 -18.94 -22.68 -7.31
C TYR A 326 -18.73 -21.36 -8.02
N ALA A 327 -18.40 -20.33 -7.23
CA ALA A 327 -17.94 -19.06 -7.75
C ALA A 327 -16.84 -18.51 -6.85
N THR A 328 -15.77 -18.07 -7.49
CA THR A 328 -14.61 -17.47 -6.85
C THR A 328 -14.31 -16.12 -7.48
N ALA A 329 -13.78 -15.20 -6.69
CA ALA A 329 -13.19 -13.96 -7.18
C ALA A 329 -11.95 -13.63 -6.35
N SER A 330 -10.84 -13.35 -7.02
CA SER A 330 -9.65 -12.76 -6.42
C SER A 330 -9.70 -11.26 -6.66
N LEU A 331 -9.65 -10.49 -5.58
CA LEU A 331 -9.91 -9.05 -5.55
C LEU A 331 -8.73 -8.32 -4.93
N ALA A 332 -8.52 -7.06 -5.33
CA ALA A 332 -7.53 -6.19 -4.69
C ALA A 332 -8.09 -4.80 -4.46
N ARG A 333 -7.66 -4.17 -3.37
CA ARG A 333 -8.13 -2.85 -2.96
C ARG A 333 -7.71 -1.75 -3.93
N LYS A 334 -8.67 -1.00 -4.47
CA LYS A 334 -8.46 0.11 -5.43
C LYS A 334 -7.78 1.33 -4.78
N ASP A 335 -7.86 1.47 -3.47
CA ASP A 335 -7.16 2.51 -2.70
C ASP A 335 -5.70 2.18 -2.39
N ARG A 336 -5.25 0.94 -2.67
CA ARG A 336 -3.89 0.45 -2.36
C ARG A 336 -3.04 0.18 -3.59
N LEU A 337 -3.65 0.06 -4.78
CA LEU A 337 -2.92 -0.09 -6.04
C LEU A 337 -3.71 0.53 -7.18
N GLY A 338 -2.99 1.09 -8.15
CA GLY A 338 -3.52 1.38 -9.47
C GLY A 338 -3.28 0.19 -10.39
N LEU A 339 -4.21 -0.07 -11.31
CA LEU A 339 -4.11 -1.20 -12.23
C LEU A 339 -4.36 -0.70 -13.65
N ASP A 340 -3.36 -0.89 -14.52
CA ASP A 340 -3.53 -0.70 -15.96
C ASP A 340 -4.47 -1.75 -16.55
N SER A 341 -4.85 -1.58 -17.82
CA SER A 341 -5.61 -2.59 -18.54
C SER A 341 -4.94 -3.97 -18.44
N VAL A 342 -5.65 -4.93 -17.87
CA VAL A 342 -5.21 -6.32 -17.79
C VAL A 342 -5.45 -6.98 -19.15
N ALA A 343 -4.36 -7.43 -19.78
CA ALA A 343 -4.40 -8.02 -21.11
C ALA A 343 -4.18 -9.52 -21.06
N PHE A 344 -4.85 -10.25 -21.96
CA PHE A 344 -4.53 -11.66 -22.21
C PHE A 344 -3.11 -11.78 -22.75
N LYS A 345 -2.32 -12.70 -22.18
CA LYS A 345 -0.93 -12.93 -22.56
C LYS A 345 -0.75 -14.24 -23.33
N SER A 346 -1.19 -15.36 -22.76
CA SER A 346 -0.98 -16.68 -23.37
C SER A 346 -1.78 -17.80 -22.71
N TYR A 347 -1.76 -18.97 -23.35
CA TYR A 347 -2.31 -20.23 -22.86
C TYR A 347 -1.18 -21.12 -22.31
N SER A 348 -1.41 -21.86 -21.22
CA SER A 348 -0.40 -22.81 -20.68
C SER A 348 -0.01 -23.88 -21.70
N TRP A 349 -0.97 -24.37 -22.49
CA TRP A 349 -0.78 -25.46 -23.45
C TRP A 349 -0.26 -25.03 -24.83
N LYS A 350 -0.18 -23.72 -25.12
CA LYS A 350 0.37 -23.18 -26.39
C LYS A 350 1.76 -22.57 -26.22
N GLY A 351 2.58 -23.15 -25.34
CA GLY A 351 3.94 -22.66 -25.08
C GLY A 351 3.99 -21.39 -24.22
N GLY A 352 2.89 -21.02 -23.54
CA GLY A 352 2.90 -19.93 -22.58
C GLY A 352 3.89 -20.20 -21.45
N ASN A 353 4.70 -19.19 -21.10
CA ASN A 353 5.61 -19.28 -19.97
C ASN A 353 4.85 -19.17 -18.65
N VAL A 354 4.33 -20.31 -18.18
CA VAL A 354 3.74 -20.46 -16.85
C VAL A 354 4.86 -20.85 -15.88
N PRO A 355 5.04 -20.15 -14.75
CA PRO A 355 6.04 -20.51 -13.75
C PRO A 355 5.87 -21.94 -13.24
N GLN A 356 6.97 -22.62 -12.93
CA GLN A 356 6.94 -24.02 -12.47
C GLN A 356 6.14 -24.23 -11.18
N TRP A 357 6.14 -23.22 -10.29
CA TRP A 357 5.37 -23.26 -9.05
C TRP A 357 3.85 -23.22 -9.29
N VAL A 358 3.40 -22.60 -10.39
CA VAL A 358 2.00 -22.66 -10.83
C VAL A 358 1.69 -24.03 -11.48
N LYS A 359 2.65 -24.59 -12.24
CA LYS A 359 2.50 -25.90 -12.91
C LYS A 359 2.53 -27.11 -11.99
N ARG A 360 2.87 -26.94 -10.70
CA ARG A 360 2.98 -28.07 -9.75
C ARG A 360 1.67 -28.85 -9.61
N GLN A 361 0.55 -28.19 -9.86
CA GLN A 361 -0.75 -28.83 -10.04
C GLN A 361 -0.84 -29.32 -11.49
N LYS A 362 -0.29 -30.51 -11.77
CA LYS A 362 -0.13 -31.07 -13.13
C LYS A 362 -1.42 -31.25 -13.95
N GLU A 363 -2.58 -31.04 -13.33
CA GLU A 363 -3.89 -31.32 -13.92
C GLU A 363 -4.63 -30.08 -14.45
N PHE A 364 -4.00 -28.90 -14.39
CA PHE A 364 -4.65 -27.65 -14.80
C PHE A 364 -4.03 -27.05 -16.06
N ASP A 365 -4.92 -26.74 -16.99
CA ASP A 365 -4.69 -25.77 -18.05
C ASP A 365 -5.03 -24.37 -17.55
N SER A 366 -4.37 -23.34 -18.09
CA SER A 366 -4.55 -21.97 -17.61
C SER A 366 -4.55 -20.92 -18.71
N LEU A 367 -5.46 -19.94 -18.59
CA LEU A 367 -5.40 -18.65 -19.28
C LEU A 367 -4.58 -17.68 -18.43
N ILE A 368 -3.60 -17.03 -19.05
CA ILE A 368 -2.71 -16.09 -18.37
C ILE A 368 -3.05 -14.67 -18.79
N TYR A 369 -3.35 -13.82 -17.82
CA TYR A 369 -3.49 -12.38 -18.01
C TYR A 369 -2.41 -11.64 -17.26
N VAL A 370 -1.97 -10.51 -17.79
CA VAL A 370 -0.96 -9.66 -17.15
C VAL A 370 -1.39 -8.20 -17.19
N GLY A 371 -1.18 -7.50 -16.10
CA GLY A 371 -1.39 -6.06 -15.98
C GLY A 371 -0.26 -5.39 -15.21
N ARG A 372 -0.03 -4.11 -15.50
CA ARG A 372 0.92 -3.27 -14.76
C ARG A 372 0.26 -2.78 -13.47
N VAL A 373 0.98 -2.89 -12.36
CA VAL A 373 0.54 -2.40 -11.05
C VAL A 373 1.27 -1.10 -10.74
N HIS A 374 0.50 -0.07 -10.41
CA HIS A 374 0.95 1.21 -9.88
C HIS A 374 0.78 1.25 -8.37
N GLN A 375 1.73 1.87 -7.68
CA GLN A 375 1.66 2.07 -6.23
C GLN A 375 0.63 3.15 -5.88
N ASN A 376 0.26 3.21 -4.62
CA ASN A 376 -0.76 4.15 -4.12
C ASN A 376 -0.27 5.60 -3.98
N ASN A 377 1.05 5.81 -3.97
CA ASN A 377 1.68 7.11 -3.89
C ASN A 377 2.96 7.14 -4.75
N SER A 378 3.37 8.35 -5.11
CA SER A 378 4.52 8.66 -5.97
C SER A 378 5.87 8.25 -5.36
N ILE A 379 5.98 8.26 -4.03
CA ILE A 379 7.20 7.86 -3.32
C ILE A 379 7.42 6.37 -3.56
N ASP A 380 6.42 5.55 -3.33
CA ASP A 380 6.47 4.13 -3.60
C ASP A 380 6.61 3.85 -5.11
N GLU A 381 5.89 4.56 -5.99
CA GLU A 381 6.00 4.36 -7.45
C GLU A 381 7.42 4.60 -7.97
N ARG A 382 8.14 5.60 -7.42
CA ARG A 382 9.51 5.93 -7.86
C ARG A 382 10.59 5.14 -7.14
N THR A 383 10.36 4.70 -5.92
CA THR A 383 11.39 4.03 -5.12
C THR A 383 11.30 2.51 -5.19
N MET A 384 10.12 1.94 -5.46
CA MET A 384 9.96 0.49 -5.58
C MET A 384 10.29 -0.03 -6.98
N ASP A 385 10.63 -1.32 -7.05
CA ASP A 385 10.78 -1.97 -8.34
C ASP A 385 9.40 -2.04 -9.03
N PRO A 386 9.35 -1.80 -10.35
CA PRO A 386 8.16 -2.02 -11.14
C PRO A 386 7.54 -3.41 -10.89
N ARG A 387 6.25 -3.44 -10.50
CA ARG A 387 5.46 -4.67 -10.32
C ARG A 387 4.43 -4.91 -11.42
N SER A 388 4.13 -6.18 -11.64
CA SER A 388 3.08 -6.62 -12.54
C SER A 388 2.22 -7.66 -11.84
N VAL A 389 0.93 -7.66 -12.12
CA VAL A 389 0.03 -8.73 -11.72
C VAL A 389 -0.01 -9.77 -12.82
N SER A 390 0.13 -11.03 -12.46
CA SER A 390 -0.18 -12.19 -13.31
C SER A 390 -1.38 -12.91 -12.75
N ILE A 391 -2.41 -13.07 -13.57
CA ILE A 391 -3.65 -13.77 -13.21
C ILE A 391 -3.67 -15.08 -13.99
N TYR A 392 -3.86 -16.16 -13.26
CA TYR A 392 -3.97 -17.51 -13.79
C TYR A 392 -5.41 -17.97 -13.56
N TRP A 393 -6.19 -18.01 -14.64
CA TRP A 393 -7.49 -18.66 -14.65
C TRP A 393 -7.28 -20.12 -15.04
N LYS A 394 -7.38 -21.02 -14.06
CA LYS A 394 -7.01 -22.44 -14.15
C LYS A 394 -8.26 -23.30 -14.25
N PHE A 395 -8.22 -24.35 -15.06
CA PHE A 395 -9.28 -25.35 -15.18
C PHE A 395 -8.68 -26.73 -15.50
N GLY A 396 -9.33 -27.78 -15.00
CA GLY A 396 -8.90 -29.17 -15.16
C GLY A 396 -10.10 -30.12 -15.14
N THR A 397 -9.86 -31.42 -15.04
CA THR A 397 -10.95 -32.41 -15.01
C THR A 397 -11.81 -32.34 -13.74
N HIS A 398 -11.23 -31.84 -12.65
CA HIS A 398 -11.81 -31.89 -11.31
C HIS A 398 -12.02 -30.49 -10.69
N GLY A 399 -12.07 -29.43 -11.50
CA GLY A 399 -12.38 -28.09 -11.00
C GLY A 399 -11.83 -26.97 -11.85
N ALA A 400 -12.08 -25.75 -11.39
CA ALA A 400 -11.47 -24.54 -11.89
C ALA A 400 -11.18 -23.61 -10.71
N GLU A 401 -10.15 -22.77 -10.87
CA GLU A 401 -9.78 -21.79 -9.86
C GLU A 401 -9.15 -20.56 -10.49
N VAL A 402 -9.18 -19.45 -9.77
CA VAL A 402 -8.44 -18.25 -10.13
C VAL A 402 -7.39 -17.95 -9.08
N SER A 403 -6.20 -17.58 -9.53
CA SER A 403 -5.14 -17.12 -8.64
C SER A 403 -4.43 -15.93 -9.25
N ALA A 404 -4.15 -14.92 -8.43
CA ALA A 404 -3.40 -13.73 -8.83
C ALA A 404 -2.08 -13.68 -8.06
N SER A 405 -1.01 -13.25 -8.73
CA SER A 405 0.30 -13.03 -8.14
C SER A 405 0.84 -11.68 -8.58
N ILE A 406 1.23 -10.84 -7.63
CA ILE A 406 1.89 -9.56 -7.90
C ILE A 406 3.38 -9.72 -7.62
N THR A 407 4.17 -9.70 -8.69
CA THR A 407 5.62 -9.90 -8.62
C THR A 407 6.36 -8.68 -9.15
N LYS A 408 7.62 -8.54 -8.71
CA LYS A 408 8.55 -7.60 -9.32
C LYS A 408 8.87 -8.06 -10.74
N LYS A 409 9.23 -7.10 -11.59
CA LYS A 409 9.75 -7.39 -12.93
C LYS A 409 10.98 -8.29 -12.85
N GLY A 410 10.96 -9.43 -13.55
CA GLY A 410 12.04 -10.42 -13.56
C GLY A 410 11.91 -11.54 -12.52
N ASP A 411 11.03 -11.37 -11.52
CA ASP A 411 10.79 -12.35 -10.45
C ASP A 411 9.62 -13.29 -10.77
N GLU A 412 9.02 -13.22 -11.96
CA GLU A 412 7.76 -13.92 -12.29
C GLU A 412 7.90 -15.44 -12.19
N ASN A 413 9.09 -15.99 -12.49
CA ASN A 413 9.35 -17.43 -12.46
C ASN A 413 9.76 -17.96 -11.06
N ARG A 414 10.05 -17.06 -10.12
CA ARG A 414 10.47 -17.44 -8.77
C ARG A 414 9.25 -17.77 -7.94
N GLU A 415 9.30 -18.87 -7.19
CA GLU A 415 8.26 -19.16 -6.20
C GLU A 415 8.37 -18.15 -5.05
N PRO A 416 7.31 -17.39 -4.77
CA PRO A 416 7.31 -16.44 -3.67
C PRO A 416 7.30 -17.19 -2.34
N ARG A 417 8.05 -16.69 -1.35
CA ARG A 417 8.03 -17.25 0.01
C ARG A 417 6.71 -16.88 0.69
N GLU A 418 6.23 -17.69 1.63
CA GLU A 418 4.97 -17.40 2.35
C GLU A 418 4.94 -16.02 3.03
N ALA A 419 6.09 -15.56 3.54
CA ALA A 419 6.22 -14.23 4.11
C ALA A 419 6.05 -13.11 3.06
N GLU A 420 6.54 -13.34 1.84
CA GLU A 420 6.39 -12.41 0.71
C GLU A 420 4.95 -12.40 0.22
N VAL A 421 4.30 -13.57 0.11
CA VAL A 421 2.88 -13.68 -0.26
C VAL A 421 2.01 -12.92 0.75
N ARG A 422 2.27 -13.07 2.05
CA ARG A 422 1.57 -12.30 3.10
C ARG A 422 1.83 -10.81 2.98
N ALA A 423 3.09 -10.39 2.83
CA ALA A 423 3.43 -8.98 2.69
C ALA A 423 2.77 -8.34 1.45
N VAL A 424 2.70 -9.04 0.32
CA VAL A 424 2.03 -8.60 -0.90
C VAL A 424 0.51 -8.54 -0.70
N ARG A 425 -0.08 -9.58 -0.08
CA ARG A 425 -1.51 -9.61 0.25
C ARG A 425 -1.90 -8.45 1.17
N ASP A 426 -1.11 -8.20 2.21
CA ASP A 426 -1.36 -7.11 3.17
C ASP A 426 -1.15 -5.75 2.51
N ARG A 427 -0.08 -5.57 1.73
CA ARG A 427 0.21 -4.30 1.02
C ARG A 427 -0.91 -3.92 0.06
N TYR A 428 -1.39 -4.86 -0.75
CA TYR A 428 -2.36 -4.60 -1.81
C TYR A 428 -3.81 -4.90 -1.43
N GLY A 429 -4.02 -5.38 -0.20
CA GLY A 429 -5.35 -5.79 0.27
C GLY A 429 -5.97 -6.88 -0.61
N LEU A 430 -5.17 -7.91 -0.95
CA LEU A 430 -5.67 -9.03 -1.75
C LEU A 430 -6.65 -9.86 -0.92
N VAL A 431 -7.85 -10.06 -1.45
CA VAL A 431 -8.91 -10.83 -0.79
C VAL A 431 -9.50 -11.79 -1.80
N ASP A 432 -9.66 -13.04 -1.39
CA ASP A 432 -10.37 -14.04 -2.17
C ASP A 432 -11.78 -14.20 -1.59
N ALA A 433 -12.79 -14.01 -2.44
CA ALA A 433 -14.18 -14.30 -2.14
C ALA A 433 -14.53 -15.65 -2.79
N LEU A 434 -15.14 -16.54 -2.02
CA LEU A 434 -15.51 -17.89 -2.45
C LEU A 434 -16.95 -18.15 -1.99
N THR A 435 -17.75 -18.78 -2.86
CA THR A 435 -19.04 -19.35 -2.50
C THR A 435 -19.24 -20.68 -3.22
N GLY A 436 -19.80 -21.64 -2.51
CA GLY A 436 -19.99 -23.01 -2.98
C GLY A 436 -19.34 -24.05 -2.06
N PRO A 437 -19.64 -25.34 -2.23
CA PRO A 437 -20.62 -25.85 -3.19
C PRO A 437 -22.04 -25.45 -2.84
N ILE A 438 -22.82 -25.06 -3.86
CA ILE A 438 -24.28 -25.08 -3.79
C ILE A 438 -24.77 -26.24 -4.65
N GLN A 439 -25.35 -27.25 -3.99
CA GLN A 439 -25.74 -28.51 -4.63
C GLN A 439 -27.21 -28.53 -5.03
N ARG A 440 -27.50 -29.10 -6.20
CA ARG A 440 -28.86 -29.39 -6.69
C ARG A 440 -28.96 -30.85 -7.10
N SER A 441 -29.92 -31.57 -6.51
CA SER A 441 -30.30 -32.90 -6.97
C SER A 441 -30.96 -32.81 -8.35
N LEU A 442 -30.57 -33.72 -9.25
CA LEU A 442 -31.16 -33.85 -10.58
C LEU A 442 -32.39 -34.78 -10.61
N TRP A 443 -32.77 -35.36 -9.46
CA TRP A 443 -33.88 -36.32 -9.37
C TRP A 443 -35.23 -35.75 -9.81
N ASP A 444 -35.56 -34.52 -9.37
CA ASP A 444 -36.81 -33.84 -9.73
C ASP A 444 -36.93 -33.60 -11.25
N ILE A 445 -35.80 -33.42 -11.92
CA ILE A 445 -35.74 -33.16 -13.36
C ILE A 445 -35.90 -34.49 -14.11
N LYS A 446 -35.13 -35.51 -13.70
CA LYS A 446 -35.15 -36.85 -14.29
C LYS A 446 -36.47 -37.59 -14.10
N SER A 447 -37.22 -37.29 -13.04
CA SER A 447 -38.54 -37.88 -12.79
C SER A 447 -39.62 -37.28 -13.69
N LYS A 448 -39.58 -35.96 -13.92
CA LYS A 448 -40.53 -35.27 -14.83
C LYS A 448 -40.40 -35.73 -16.28
N SER A 449 -39.22 -36.11 -16.74
CA SER A 449 -39.02 -36.59 -18.12
C SER A 449 -39.46 -38.05 -18.35
N ARG A 450 -39.82 -38.78 -17.29
CA ARG A 450 -40.32 -40.17 -17.39
C ARG A 450 -41.85 -40.26 -17.42
N GLN A 451 -42.52 -39.14 -17.15
CA GLN A 451 -43.97 -38.99 -17.30
C GLN A 451 -44.26 -38.51 -18.73
#